data_AF-A0A7M3S9X1-F1
#
_entry.id   AF-A0A7M3S9X1-F1
#
_cell.length_a   1.000
_cell.length_b   1.000
_cell.length_c   1.000
_cell.angle_alpha   90.00
_cell.angle_beta   90.00
_cell.angle_gamma   90.00
#
_symmetry.space_group_name_H-M   'P 1'
#
loop_
_entity.id
_entity.type
_entity.pdbx_description
1 polymer ?
#
loop_
_entity_poly.entity_id
_entity_poly.type
_entity_poly.pdbx_seq_one_letter_code
_entity_poly.pdbx_strand_id
1 'polypeptide(L)'
;MPYNEVKGILTDIGTEELAHMEIICAIVHQLTRNLSIEEIKASGFDTYFVDHTLGLWPQAASGTPFSATVFQSKGDPITDLHEDMAAEQKARTTYDNILRMIKDPDVIDPIRFLREREVVHYQRFGESLRIVQDNLDSKNFYAFNPAYDK
;
A
#
# COMPACT_ATOMS: atom_id res chain seq x y z
N MET A 1 16.66 9.82 4.06
CA MET A 1 16.45 10.57 2.80
C MET A 1 17.13 11.96 2.85
N PRO A 2 18.19 12.21 2.06
CA PRO A 2 18.97 13.45 2.14
C PRO A 2 18.38 14.63 1.33
N TYR A 3 17.61 14.36 0.27
CA TYR A 3 17.09 15.40 -0.64
C TYR A 3 15.71 15.92 -0.19
N ASN A 4 15.50 17.24 -0.23
CA ASN A 4 14.29 17.87 0.32
C ASN A 4 13.05 17.60 -0.53
N GLU A 5 13.22 17.66 -1.85
CA GLU A 5 12.21 17.33 -2.84
C GLU A 5 11.71 15.89 -2.69
N VAL A 6 12.61 14.93 -2.44
CA VAL A 6 12.22 13.53 -2.24
C VAL A 6 11.54 13.33 -0.89
N LYS A 7 12.00 13.99 0.18
CA LYS A 7 11.28 13.99 1.46
C LYS A 7 9.86 14.53 1.31
N GLY A 8 9.67 15.56 0.48
CA GLY A 8 8.35 16.10 0.15
C GLY A 8 7.45 15.04 -0.46
N ILE A 9 7.93 14.33 -1.49
CA ILE A 9 7.18 13.26 -2.16
C ILE A 9 6.83 12.11 -1.21
N LEU A 10 7.78 11.62 -0.41
CA LEU A 10 7.53 10.56 0.57
C LEU A 10 6.46 10.97 1.59
N THR A 11 6.49 12.21 2.05
CA THR A 11 5.51 12.73 3.03
C THR A 11 4.12 12.88 2.41
N ASP A 12 4.06 13.39 1.18
CA ASP A 12 2.82 13.59 0.43
C ASP A 12 2.11 12.25 0.17
N ILE A 13 2.83 11.29 -0.41
CA ILE A 13 2.29 9.95 -0.69
C ILE A 13 1.94 9.22 0.61
N GLY A 14 2.83 9.21 1.61
CA GLY A 14 2.55 8.55 2.89
C GLY A 14 1.33 9.14 3.63
N THR A 15 1.02 10.41 3.41
CA THR A 15 -0.22 11.03 3.91
C THR A 15 -1.43 10.58 3.11
N GLU A 16 -1.31 10.48 1.79
CA GLU A 16 -2.36 9.96 0.92
C GLU A 16 -2.74 8.51 1.26
N GLU A 17 -1.76 7.67 1.59
CA GLU A 17 -2.00 6.27 1.96
C GLU A 17 -2.88 6.10 3.21
N LEU A 18 -2.89 7.08 4.12
CA LEU A 18 -3.83 7.08 5.25
C LEU A 18 -5.28 7.25 4.78
N ALA A 19 -5.51 8.04 3.73
CA ALA A 19 -6.83 8.18 3.11
C ALA A 19 -7.22 6.91 2.32
N HIS A 20 -6.25 6.22 1.70
CA HIS A 20 -6.50 4.94 1.03
C HIS A 20 -6.94 3.88 2.02
N MET A 21 -6.29 3.82 3.19
CA MET A 21 -6.71 2.96 4.29
C MET A 21 -8.16 3.25 4.72
N GLU A 22 -8.53 4.53 4.86
CA GLU A 22 -9.90 4.93 5.17
C GLU A 22 -10.91 4.43 4.12
N ILE A 23 -10.59 4.56 2.82
CA ILE A 23 -11.43 4.07 1.71
C ILE A 23 -11.63 2.54 1.81
N ILE A 24 -10.56 1.77 2.00
CA ILE A 24 -10.64 0.31 2.13
C ILE A 24 -11.48 -0.08 3.36
N CYS A 25 -11.25 0.57 4.50
CA CYS A 25 -12.02 0.37 5.72
C CYS A 25 -13.52 0.65 5.50
N ALA A 26 -13.86 1.71 4.76
CA ALA A 26 -15.23 2.05 4.44
C ALA A 26 -15.89 0.97 3.55
N ILE A 27 -15.19 0.46 2.54
CA ILE A 27 -15.68 -0.64 1.68
C ILE A 27 -15.98 -1.88 2.54
N VAL A 28 -15.03 -2.32 3.37
CA VAL A 28 -15.21 -3.51 4.23
C VAL A 28 -16.37 -3.31 5.20
N HIS A 29 -16.50 -2.13 5.80
CA HIS A 29 -17.63 -1.82 6.67
C HIS A 29 -18.97 -1.86 5.91
N GLN A 30 -19.03 -1.30 4.71
CA GLN A 30 -20.26 -1.29 3.91
C GLN A 30 -20.69 -2.68 3.44
N LEU A 31 -19.73 -3.56 3.14
CA LEU A 31 -19.98 -4.95 2.77
C LEU A 31 -20.43 -5.83 3.94
N THR A 32 -20.00 -5.49 5.16
CA THR A 32 -20.26 -6.31 6.35
C THR A 32 -21.39 -5.79 7.23
N ARG A 33 -21.75 -4.50 7.14
CA ARG A 33 -22.85 -3.93 7.92
C ARG A 33 -24.17 -4.62 7.58
N ASN A 34 -24.92 -5.01 8.61
CA ASN A 34 -26.25 -5.62 8.51
C ASN A 34 -26.30 -7.05 7.95
N LEU A 35 -25.17 -7.75 7.80
CA LEU A 35 -25.20 -9.16 7.42
C LEU A 35 -25.98 -10.00 8.45
N SER A 36 -26.85 -10.88 7.95
CA SER A 36 -27.49 -11.90 8.78
C SER A 36 -26.52 -13.05 9.11
N ILE A 37 -26.84 -13.85 10.12
CA ILE A 37 -26.03 -15.03 10.47
C ILE A 37 -25.96 -16.04 9.32
N GLU A 38 -27.04 -16.17 8.55
CA GLU A 38 -27.10 -17.00 7.36
C GLU A 38 -26.14 -16.50 6.27
N GLU A 39 -26.10 -15.20 6.02
CA GLU A 39 -25.19 -14.58 5.04
C GLU A 39 -23.72 -14.69 5.45
N ILE A 40 -23.43 -14.51 6.74
CA ILE A 40 -22.09 -14.69 7.32
C ILE A 40 -21.59 -16.12 7.08
N LYS A 41 -22.43 -17.13 7.35
CA LYS A 41 -22.08 -18.54 7.11
C LYS A 41 -21.95 -18.85 5.62
N ALA A 42 -22.85 -18.33 4.78
CA ALA A 42 -22.84 -18.59 3.35
C ALA A 42 -21.61 -17.99 2.63
N SER A 43 -21.09 -16.86 3.13
CA SER A 43 -19.91 -16.17 2.58
C SER A 43 -18.57 -16.70 3.08
N GLY A 44 -18.56 -17.61 4.07
CA GLY A 44 -17.33 -18.08 4.73
C GLY A 44 -16.67 -17.02 5.63
N PHE A 45 -17.43 -15.99 6.04
CA PHE A 45 -16.97 -14.93 6.94
C PHE A 45 -17.17 -15.28 8.43
N ASP A 46 -17.64 -16.49 8.70
CA ASP A 46 -17.98 -17.00 10.03
C ASP A 46 -16.79 -17.03 10.99
N THR A 47 -15.62 -17.44 10.50
CA THR A 47 -14.37 -17.43 11.28
C THR A 47 -14.01 -16.03 11.75
N TYR A 48 -13.97 -15.06 10.83
CA TYR A 48 -13.74 -13.65 11.15
C TYR A 48 -14.81 -13.11 12.10
N PHE A 49 -16.08 -13.49 11.90
CA PHE A 49 -17.18 -13.04 12.75
C PHE A 49 -17.06 -13.53 14.20
N VAL A 50 -16.58 -14.76 14.42
CA VAL A 50 -16.36 -15.25 15.78
C VAL A 50 -15.28 -14.44 16.49
N ASP A 51 -14.20 -14.07 15.81
CA ASP A 51 -13.08 -13.35 16.40
C ASP A 51 -13.36 -11.84 16.56
N HIS A 52 -14.06 -11.24 15.60
CA HIS A 52 -14.14 -9.79 15.44
C HIS A 52 -15.57 -9.26 15.22
N THR A 53 -16.58 -10.12 15.22
CA THR A 53 -17.96 -9.78 14.85
C THR A 53 -17.99 -9.14 13.45
N LEU A 54 -18.16 -7.83 13.34
CA LEU A 54 -18.09 -7.07 12.08
C LEU A 54 -17.15 -5.86 12.22
N GLY A 55 -16.32 -5.86 13.27
CA GLY A 55 -15.33 -4.83 13.52
C GLY A 55 -14.19 -4.91 12.50
N LEU A 56 -13.60 -3.77 12.18
CA LEU A 56 -12.41 -3.71 11.32
C LEU A 56 -11.19 -4.17 12.11
N TRP A 57 -10.59 -5.28 11.67
CA TRP A 57 -9.36 -5.83 12.21
C TRP A 57 -8.34 -5.97 11.06
N PRO A 58 -7.26 -5.16 11.05
CA PRO A 58 -6.29 -5.19 9.96
C PRO A 58 -5.55 -6.53 9.84
N GLN A 59 -5.90 -7.28 8.80
CA GLN A 59 -5.24 -8.53 8.44
C GLN A 59 -5.27 -8.75 6.93
N ALA A 60 -4.36 -9.59 6.44
CA ALA A 60 -4.40 -10.07 5.06
C ALA A 60 -5.60 -11.02 4.85
N ALA A 61 -5.98 -11.23 3.59
CA ALA A 61 -7.00 -12.22 3.22
C ALA A 61 -6.65 -13.66 3.68
N SER A 62 -5.36 -13.96 3.89
CA SER A 62 -4.87 -15.23 4.45
C SER A 62 -5.01 -15.34 5.98
N GLY A 63 -5.49 -14.30 6.66
CA GLY A 63 -5.59 -14.23 8.12
C GLY A 63 -4.34 -13.75 8.84
N THR A 64 -3.28 -13.36 8.11
CA THR A 64 -2.06 -12.84 8.74
C THR A 64 -2.31 -11.43 9.32
N PRO A 65 -2.14 -11.20 10.64
CA PRO A 65 -2.35 -9.88 11.24
C PRO A 65 -1.36 -8.85 10.72
N PHE A 66 -1.81 -7.60 10.59
CA PHE A 66 -0.91 -6.49 10.34
C PHE A 66 0.07 -6.31 11.51
N SER A 67 1.35 -6.13 11.20
CA SER A 67 2.38 -5.86 12.20
C SER A 67 3.54 -5.10 11.58
N ALA A 68 4.44 -4.57 12.41
CA ALA A 68 5.59 -3.79 11.95
C ALA A 68 6.55 -4.56 11.01
N THR A 69 6.40 -5.89 10.88
CA THR A 69 7.24 -6.72 10.01
C THR A 69 7.04 -6.44 8.52
N VAL A 70 5.93 -5.81 8.14
CA VAL A 70 5.65 -5.49 6.73
C VAL A 70 6.40 -4.24 6.25
N PHE A 71 6.85 -3.37 7.16
CA PHE A 71 7.59 -2.16 6.80
C PHE A 71 9.02 -2.50 6.39
N GLN A 72 9.37 -2.17 5.13
CA GLN A 72 10.74 -2.31 4.61
C GLN A 72 11.46 -0.96 4.66
N SER A 73 11.92 -0.57 5.85
CA SER A 73 12.70 0.65 6.04
C SER A 73 14.14 0.31 6.41
N LYS A 74 15.08 0.60 5.52
CA LYS A 74 16.49 0.26 5.66
C LYS A 74 17.39 1.47 5.96
N GLY A 75 16.94 2.67 5.61
CA GLY A 75 17.69 3.91 5.84
C GLY A 75 18.72 4.22 4.74
N ASP A 76 18.70 3.45 3.65
CA ASP A 76 19.45 3.76 2.43
C ASP A 76 18.46 4.26 1.36
N PRO A 77 18.61 5.50 0.84
CA PRO A 77 17.65 6.10 -0.08
C PRO A 77 17.38 5.28 -1.35
N ILE A 78 18.40 4.60 -1.89
CA ILE A 78 18.22 3.79 -3.10
C ILE A 78 17.41 2.55 -2.74
N THR A 79 17.80 1.84 -1.69
CA THR A 79 17.14 0.63 -1.21
C THR A 79 15.68 0.89 -0.87
N ASP A 80 15.41 1.92 -0.06
CA ASP A 80 14.08 2.28 0.39
C ASP A 80 13.17 2.63 -0.81
N LEU A 81 13.63 3.43 -1.78
CA LEU A 81 12.84 3.78 -2.95
C LEU A 81 12.55 2.59 -3.89
N HIS A 82 13.44 1.60 -3.96
CA HIS A 82 13.15 0.36 -4.70
C HIS A 82 12.08 -0.47 -4.01
N GLU A 83 12.11 -0.54 -2.68
CA GLU A 83 11.06 -1.20 -1.89
C GLU A 83 9.72 -0.49 -2.07
N ASP A 84 9.69 0.85 -2.03
CA ASP A 84 8.48 1.66 -2.25
C ASP A 84 7.90 1.38 -3.66
N MET A 85 8.73 1.44 -4.71
CA MET A 85 8.29 1.10 -6.07
C MET A 85 7.75 -0.35 -6.19
N ALA A 86 8.37 -1.30 -5.49
CA ALA A 86 7.92 -2.68 -5.49
C ALA A 86 6.58 -2.84 -4.73
N ALA A 87 6.38 -2.07 -3.65
CA ALA A 87 5.12 -2.03 -2.90
C ALA A 87 3.95 -1.63 -3.80
N GLU A 88 4.08 -0.53 -4.54
CA GLU A 88 2.97 -0.05 -5.38
C GLU A 88 2.62 -1.03 -6.51
N GLN A 89 3.62 -1.72 -7.08
CA GLN A 89 3.34 -2.75 -8.09
C GLN A 89 2.61 -3.97 -7.50
N LYS A 90 2.93 -4.36 -6.27
CA LYS A 90 2.23 -5.44 -5.56
C LYS A 90 0.80 -5.02 -5.21
N ALA A 91 0.59 -3.79 -4.74
CA ALA A 91 -0.72 -3.24 -4.44
C ALA A 91 -1.59 -3.11 -5.71
N ARG A 92 -1.06 -2.50 -6.79
CA ARG A 92 -1.71 -2.44 -8.11
C ARG A 92 -2.16 -3.81 -8.62
N THR A 93 -1.30 -4.82 -8.48
CA THR A 93 -1.60 -6.19 -8.91
C THR A 93 -2.70 -6.82 -8.05
N THR A 94 -2.72 -6.53 -6.76
CA THR A 94 -3.79 -6.93 -5.84
C THR A 94 -5.12 -6.33 -6.26
N TYR A 95 -5.16 -5.03 -6.56
CA TYR A 95 -6.37 -4.38 -7.06
C TYR A 95 -6.83 -4.92 -8.41
N ASP A 96 -5.91 -5.17 -9.35
CA ASP A 96 -6.26 -5.83 -10.63
C ASP A 96 -6.91 -7.20 -10.38
N ASN A 97 -6.45 -7.98 -9.39
CA ASN A 97 -7.06 -9.26 -9.04
C ASN A 97 -8.47 -9.10 -8.46
N ILE A 98 -8.69 -8.10 -7.60
CA ILE A 98 -10.03 -7.78 -7.09
C ILE A 98 -10.97 -7.41 -8.24
N LEU A 99 -10.53 -6.56 -9.17
CA LEU A 99 -11.31 -6.12 -10.34
C LEU A 99 -11.66 -7.28 -11.30
N ARG A 100 -10.85 -8.35 -11.33
CA ARG A 100 -11.18 -9.58 -12.08
C ARG A 100 -12.35 -10.31 -11.44
N MET A 101 -12.38 -10.40 -10.11
CA MET A 101 -13.34 -11.19 -9.35
C MET A 101 -14.67 -10.46 -9.09
N ILE A 102 -14.63 -9.15 -8.81
CA ILE A 102 -15.79 -8.37 -8.39
C ILE A 102 -16.39 -7.61 -9.57
N LYS A 103 -17.71 -7.42 -9.55
CA LYS A 103 -18.48 -6.70 -10.58
C LYS A 103 -19.40 -5.60 -10.04
N ASP A 104 -19.55 -5.52 -8.72
CA ASP A 104 -20.38 -4.50 -8.07
C ASP A 104 -19.77 -3.10 -8.30
N PRO A 105 -20.46 -2.17 -8.97
CA PRO A 105 -20.01 -0.79 -9.20
C PRO A 105 -19.53 -0.09 -7.92
N ASP A 106 -20.26 -0.27 -6.80
CA ASP A 106 -19.99 0.43 -5.55
C ASP A 106 -18.66 -0.03 -4.91
N VAL A 107 -18.17 -1.21 -5.29
CA VAL A 107 -16.87 -1.73 -4.86
C VAL A 107 -15.79 -1.47 -5.92
N ILE A 108 -16.07 -1.69 -7.20
CA ILE A 108 -15.03 -1.62 -8.23
C ILE A 108 -14.60 -0.18 -8.54
N ASP A 109 -15.47 0.81 -8.40
CA ASP A 109 -15.13 2.21 -8.70
C ASP A 109 -14.08 2.79 -7.74
N PRO A 110 -14.22 2.68 -6.40
CA PRO A 110 -13.14 3.09 -5.51
C PRO A 110 -11.88 2.24 -5.69
N ILE A 111 -11.99 0.94 -6.00
CA ILE A 111 -10.82 0.10 -6.29
C ILE A 111 -10.09 0.54 -7.57
N ARG A 112 -10.81 0.99 -8.61
CA ARG A 112 -10.20 1.57 -9.83
C ARG A 112 -9.44 2.83 -9.50
N PHE A 113 -10.02 3.71 -8.68
CA PHE A 113 -9.35 4.92 -8.21
C PHE A 113 -8.03 4.58 -7.50
N LEU A 114 -8.06 3.70 -6.49
CA LEU A 114 -6.86 3.27 -5.77
C LEU A 114 -5.83 2.69 -6.74
N ARG A 115 -6.26 1.79 -7.63
CA ARG A 115 -5.40 1.18 -8.65
C ARG A 115 -4.76 2.18 -9.62
N GLU A 116 -5.40 3.31 -9.90
CA GLU A 116 -4.80 4.42 -10.67
C GLU A 116 -3.78 5.19 -9.84
N ARG A 117 -4.05 5.42 -8.54
CA ARG A 117 -3.11 6.06 -7.61
C ARG A 117 -1.81 5.27 -7.49
N GLU A 118 -1.87 3.95 -7.41
CA GLU A 118 -0.69 3.08 -7.42
C GLU A 118 0.24 3.30 -8.63
N VAL A 119 -0.35 3.56 -9.81
CA VAL A 119 0.44 3.85 -11.02
C VAL A 119 1.13 5.20 -10.89
N VAL A 120 0.44 6.19 -10.33
CA VAL A 120 1.00 7.51 -10.06
C VAL A 120 2.12 7.41 -9.03
N HIS A 121 1.88 6.77 -7.89
CA HIS A 121 2.87 6.62 -6.82
C HIS A 121 4.12 5.89 -7.29
N TYR A 122 3.96 4.78 -8.03
CA TYR A 122 5.08 4.07 -8.66
C TYR A 122 5.95 4.99 -9.53
N GLN A 123 5.31 5.85 -10.35
CA GLN A 123 6.02 6.81 -11.19
C GLN A 123 6.72 7.88 -10.35
N ARG A 124 6.07 8.42 -9.31
CA ARG A 124 6.65 9.43 -8.41
C ARG A 124 7.84 8.91 -7.61
N PHE A 125 7.80 7.66 -7.17
CA PHE A 125 8.96 7.00 -6.56
C PHE A 125 10.08 6.75 -7.58
N GLY A 126 9.74 6.37 -8.82
CA GLY A 126 10.72 6.26 -9.90
C GLY A 126 11.42 7.58 -10.23
N GLU A 127 10.68 8.68 -10.27
CA GLU A 127 11.25 10.04 -10.42
C GLU A 127 12.16 10.39 -9.24
N SER A 128 11.72 10.09 -8.02
CA SER A 128 12.50 10.30 -6.80
C SER A 128 13.79 9.48 -6.80
N LEU A 129 13.74 8.24 -7.28
CA LEU A 129 14.91 7.38 -7.42
C LEU A 129 15.89 7.97 -8.43
N ARG A 130 15.41 8.49 -9.56
CA ARG A 130 16.28 9.18 -10.52
C ARG A 130 16.94 10.41 -9.89
N ILE A 131 16.20 11.24 -9.14
CA ILE A 131 16.78 12.40 -8.43
C ILE A 131 17.89 11.94 -7.48
N VAL A 132 17.66 10.88 -6.71
CA VAL A 132 18.68 10.32 -5.82
C VAL A 132 19.92 9.91 -6.62
N GLN A 133 19.74 9.17 -7.70
CA GLN A 133 20.82 8.62 -8.52
C GLN A 133 21.62 9.69 -9.27
N ASP A 134 20.97 10.73 -9.79
CA ASP A 134 21.61 11.84 -10.51
C ASP A 134 22.55 12.66 -9.60
N ASN A 135 22.32 12.64 -8.29
CA ASN A 135 23.16 13.30 -7.29
C ASN A 135 24.26 12.40 -6.71
N LEU A 136 24.34 11.12 -7.11
CA LEU A 136 25.39 10.21 -6.67
C LEU A 136 26.68 10.40 -7.48
N ASP A 137 27.81 10.10 -6.84
CA ASP A 137 29.07 9.93 -7.56
C ASP A 137 29.00 8.66 -8.42
N SER A 138 29.00 8.85 -9.74
CA SER A 138 29.02 7.77 -10.74
C SER A 138 30.16 6.75 -10.55
N LYS A 139 31.25 7.11 -9.87
CA LYS A 139 32.38 6.21 -9.59
C LYS A 139 32.18 5.34 -8.35
N ASN A 140 31.20 5.66 -7.49
CA ASN A 140 30.98 5.04 -6.19
C ASN A 140 29.49 4.76 -5.89
N PHE A 141 28.69 4.59 -6.94
CA PHE A 141 27.22 4.56 -6.91
C PHE A 141 26.58 3.65 -5.83
N TYR A 142 27.20 2.51 -5.53
CA TYR A 142 26.74 1.56 -4.50
C TYR A 142 27.70 1.42 -3.30
N ALA A 143 28.79 2.18 -3.29
CA ALA A 143 29.79 2.15 -2.22
C ALA A 143 29.53 3.18 -1.12
N PHE A 144 28.52 4.03 -1.29
CA PHE A 144 28.25 5.18 -0.44
C PHE A 144 26.75 5.36 -0.21
N ASN A 145 26.32 5.45 1.05
CA ASN A 145 24.95 5.79 1.41
C ASN A 145 24.84 7.29 1.67
N PRO A 146 24.18 8.08 0.78
CA PRO A 146 24.12 9.53 0.92
C PRO A 146 23.27 10.02 2.09
N ALA A 147 22.50 9.15 2.75
CA ALA A 147 21.81 9.48 3.99
C ALA A 147 22.69 9.32 5.25
N TYR A 148 23.81 8.62 5.15
CA TYR A 148 24.63 8.25 6.31
C TYR A 148 26.10 8.69 6.17
N ASP A 149 26.74 8.34 5.08
CA ASP A 149 28.13 8.68 4.80
C ASP A 149 28.19 10.17 4.38
N LYS A 150 29.05 10.97 5.02
CA LYS A 150 29.20 12.43 4.79
C LYS A 150 30.64 12.77 4.46
#